data_AF-A0A7K0PAZ4-F1
#
_entry.id   AF-A0A7K0PAZ4-F1
#
_cell.length_a   1.000
_cell.length_b   1.000
_cell.length_c   1.000
_cell.angle_alpha   90.00
_cell.angle_beta   90.00
_cell.angle_gamma   90.00
#
_symmetry.space_group_name_H-M   'P 1'
#
loop_
_entity.id
_entity.type
_entity.pdbx_description
1 polymer ?
#
loop_
_entity_poly.entity_id
_entity_poly.type
_entity_poly.pdbx_seq_one_letter_code
_entity_poly.pdbx_strand_id
1 'polypeptide(L)'
;MLKEARRAVGLTQREAAARIGVSLGTVSRWEQGRVTPSGRYLDKAAEVYEADFGLTADPASVRALEERIRTLEDKVIALTREVRRRPR
;
A
#
# COMPACT_ATOMS: atom_id res chain seq x y z
N MET A 1 0.53 -7.34 9.85
CA MET A 1 0.63 -5.98 9.29
C MET A 1 2.01 -5.68 8.72
N LEU A 2 3.11 -5.87 9.48
CA LEU A 2 4.46 -5.57 8.99
C LEU A 2 4.91 -6.45 7.80
N LYS A 3 4.50 -7.71 7.80
CA LYS A 3 4.79 -8.69 6.75
C LYS A 3 4.11 -8.33 5.43
N GLU A 4 2.86 -7.90 5.50
CA GLU A 4 2.06 -7.49 4.35
C GLU A 4 2.63 -6.21 3.75
N ALA A 5 2.95 -5.22 4.58
CA ALA A 5 3.60 -3.98 4.14
C ALA A 5 4.93 -4.25 3.42
N ARG A 6 5.79 -5.10 4.00
CA ARG A 6 7.05 -5.51 3.35
C ARG A 6 6.81 -6.19 2.00
N ARG A 7 5.83 -7.09 1.93
CA ARG A 7 5.51 -7.83 0.70
C ARG A 7 4.96 -6.90 -0.39
N ALA A 8 4.15 -5.92 0.00
CA ALA A 8 3.60 -4.94 -0.94
C ALA A 8 4.69 -4.16 -1.67
N VAL A 9 5.84 -3.95 -1.03
CA VAL A 9 7.00 -3.24 -1.60
C VAL A 9 8.04 -4.20 -2.20
N GLY A 10 7.72 -5.49 -2.33
CA GLY A 10 8.57 -6.47 -3.01
C GLY A 10 9.83 -6.90 -2.25
N LEU A 11 10.05 -6.44 -1.01
CA LEU A 11 11.27 -6.74 -0.27
C LEU A 11 11.25 -8.13 0.37
N THR A 12 12.38 -8.81 0.38
CA THR A 12 12.63 -9.97 1.25
C THR A 12 12.84 -9.52 2.70
N GLN A 13 12.67 -10.43 3.67
CA GLN A 13 12.96 -10.11 5.08
C GLN A 13 14.41 -9.68 5.30
N ARG A 14 15.35 -10.23 4.51
CA ARG A 14 16.78 -9.91 4.59
C ARG A 14 17.06 -8.48 4.10
N GLU A 15 16.44 -8.07 3.01
CA GLU A 15 16.56 -6.70 2.50
C GLU A 15 15.91 -5.69 3.45
N ALA A 16 14.72 -6.00 3.97
CA ALA A 16 14.07 -5.17 4.97
C ALA A 16 14.93 -5.02 6.24
N ALA A 17 15.51 -6.12 6.74
CA ALA A 17 16.42 -6.10 7.89
C ALA A 17 17.65 -5.22 7.65
N ALA A 18 18.28 -5.35 6.48
CA ALA A 18 19.44 -4.55 6.10
C ALA A 18 19.11 -3.05 6.02
N ARG A 19 17.96 -2.68 5.43
CA ARG A 19 17.54 -1.28 5.28
C ARG A 19 17.06 -0.65 6.60
N ILE A 20 16.40 -1.41 7.45
CA ILE A 20 15.96 -0.96 8.79
C ILE A 20 17.14 -0.89 9.77
N GLY A 21 18.22 -1.63 9.50
CA GLY A 21 19.41 -1.69 10.37
C GLY A 21 19.24 -2.65 11.55
N VAL A 22 18.55 -3.78 11.34
CA VAL A 22 18.31 -4.82 12.36
C VAL A 22 18.66 -6.21 11.84
N SER A 23 18.69 -7.21 12.71
CA SER A 23 18.91 -8.59 12.30
C SER A 23 17.71 -9.18 11.54
N LEU A 24 17.96 -10.15 10.66
CA LEU A 24 16.90 -10.94 10.02
C LEU A 24 15.96 -11.61 11.05
N GLY A 25 16.55 -12.12 12.15
CA GLY A 25 15.78 -12.73 13.24
C GLY A 25 14.85 -11.74 13.94
N THR A 26 15.25 -10.47 14.04
CA THR A 26 14.42 -9.38 14.57
C THR A 26 13.19 -9.18 13.70
N VAL A 27 13.37 -9.01 12.38
CA VAL A 27 12.25 -8.86 11.43
C VAL A 27 11.34 -10.08 11.45
N SER A 28 11.90 -11.30 11.47
CA SER A 28 11.09 -12.53 11.54
C SER A 28 10.21 -12.56 12.80
N ARG A 29 10.74 -12.18 13.97
CA ARG A 29 9.96 -12.16 15.22
C ARG A 29 8.87 -11.09 15.19
N TRP A 30 9.15 -9.92 14.63
CA TRP A 30 8.15 -8.86 14.43
C TRP A 30 7.01 -9.33 13.52
N GLU A 31 7.34 -9.94 12.38
CA GLU A 31 6.34 -10.43 11.43
C GLU A 31 5.50 -11.60 11.94
N GLN A 32 6.05 -12.38 12.87
CA GLN A 32 5.33 -13.46 13.56
C GLN A 32 4.53 -12.96 14.77
N GLY A 33 4.60 -11.67 15.12
CA GLY A 33 3.96 -11.12 16.31
C GLY A 33 4.57 -11.57 17.63
N ARG A 34 5.77 -12.17 17.62
CA ARG A 34 6.46 -12.64 18.83
C ARG A 34 7.09 -11.52 19.64
N VAL A 35 7.44 -10.41 18.98
CA VAL A 35 8.02 -9.21 19.58
C VAL A 35 7.39 -8.00 18.90
N THR A 36 6.97 -7.02 19.68
CA THR A 36 6.50 -5.73 19.14
C THR A 36 7.71 -4.81 18.90
N PRO A 37 7.89 -4.24 17.69
CA PRO A 37 8.92 -3.25 17.46
C PRO A 37 8.67 -2.01 18.33
N SER A 38 9.73 -1.34 18.79
CA SER A 38 9.57 -0.03 19.44
C SER A 38 9.19 1.04 18.40
N GLY A 39 8.67 2.18 18.87
CA GLY A 39 8.24 3.29 18.01
C GLY A 39 9.31 3.68 16.97
N ARG A 40 10.56 3.86 17.41
CA ARG A 40 11.70 4.16 16.53
C ARG A 40 11.85 3.19 15.35
N TYR A 41 11.63 1.90 15.57
CA TYR A 41 11.76 0.89 14.52
C TYR A 41 10.50 0.77 13.67
N LEU A 42 9.32 1.12 14.21
CA LEU A 42 8.11 1.29 13.40
C LEU A 42 8.30 2.45 12.42
N ASP A 43 8.80 3.58 12.89
CA ASP A 43 9.08 4.76 12.04
C ASP A 43 10.09 4.41 10.95
N LYS A 44 11.17 3.69 11.31
CA LYS A 44 12.17 3.28 10.31
C LYS A 44 11.62 2.27 9.31
N ALA A 45 10.76 1.36 9.74
CA ALA A 45 10.11 0.42 8.84
C ALA A 45 9.13 1.13 7.90
N ALA A 46 8.39 2.13 8.39
CA ALA A 46 7.51 2.95 7.57
C ALA A 46 8.30 3.71 6.51
N GLU A 47 9.40 4.39 6.88
CA GLU A 47 10.28 5.08 5.92
C GLU A 47 10.79 4.15 4.82
N VAL A 48 11.26 2.95 5.18
CA VAL A 48 11.77 1.95 4.23
C VAL A 48 10.68 1.44 3.29
N TYR A 49 9.46 1.24 3.79
CA TYR A 49 8.37 0.71 2.98
C TYR A 49 7.70 1.79 2.15
N GLU A 50 7.54 3.02 2.64
CA GLU A 50 7.03 4.14 1.86
C GLU A 50 7.95 4.50 0.69
N ALA A 51 9.26 4.48 0.89
CA ALA A 51 10.25 4.76 -0.15
C ALA A 51 10.17 3.77 -1.34
N ASP A 52 9.88 2.50 -1.08
CA ASP A 52 9.74 1.47 -2.14
C ASP A 52 8.29 1.28 -2.61
N PHE A 53 7.30 1.84 -1.91
CA PHE A 53 5.88 1.78 -2.30
C PHE A 53 5.64 2.38 -3.69
N GLY A 54 6.52 3.29 -4.14
CA GLY A 54 6.46 3.94 -5.45
C GLY A 54 6.99 3.14 -6.64
N LEU A 55 7.56 1.93 -6.46
CA LEU A 55 8.24 1.20 -7.54
C LEU A 55 7.57 -0.12 -7.99
N THR A 56 6.44 -0.50 -7.40
CA THR A 56 5.88 -1.87 -7.60
C THR A 56 4.38 -1.93 -7.89
N ALA A 57 3.72 -0.81 -8.16
CA ALA A 57 2.38 -0.89 -8.72
C ALA A 57 2.48 -1.53 -10.11
N ASP A 58 2.00 -2.76 -10.25
CA ASP A 58 1.91 -3.43 -11.55
C ASP A 58 1.18 -2.47 -12.52
N PRO A 59 1.80 -2.08 -13.65
CA PRO A 59 1.20 -1.13 -14.56
C PRO A 59 -0.16 -1.58 -15.09
N ALA A 60 -0.43 -2.89 -15.18
CA ALA A 60 -1.76 -3.39 -15.54
C ALA A 60 -2.80 -3.12 -14.45
N SER A 61 -2.44 -3.34 -13.19
CA SER A 61 -3.28 -3.03 -12.03
C SER A 61 -3.58 -1.52 -11.91
N VAL A 62 -2.59 -0.66 -12.19
CA VAL A 62 -2.79 0.81 -12.22
C VAL A 62 -3.77 1.20 -13.32
N ARG A 63 -3.57 0.71 -14.56
CA ARG A 63 -4.47 0.99 -15.69
C ARG A 63 -5.91 0.53 -15.42
N ALA A 64 -6.08 -0.64 -14.80
CA ALA A 64 -7.40 -1.14 -14.45
C ALA A 64 -8.12 -0.25 -13.42
N LEU A 65 -7.38 0.36 -12.49
CA LEU A 65 -7.95 1.33 -11.55
C LEU A 65 -8.31 2.65 -12.25
N GLU A 66 -7.45 3.14 -13.15
CA GLU A 66 -7.72 4.34 -13.94
C GLU A 66 -8.99 4.21 -14.80
N GLU A 67 -9.19 3.06 -15.45
CA GLU A 67 -10.41 2.78 -16.22
C GLU A 67 -11.66 2.74 -15.33
N ARG A 68 -11.52 2.16 -14.12
CA ARG A 68 -12.61 2.12 -13.15
C ARG A 68 -13.00 3.52 -12.69
N ILE A 69 -12.01 4.38 -12.39
CA ILE A 69 -12.22 5.77 -12.01
C ILE A 69 -12.95 6.52 -13.12
N ARG A 70 -12.46 6.43 -14.36
CA ARG A 70 -13.11 7.05 -15.53
C ARG A 70 -14.58 6.62 -15.67
N THR A 71 -14.83 5.32 -15.53
CA THR A 71 -16.20 4.78 -15.61
C THR A 71 -17.11 5.32 -14.51
N LEU A 72 -16.58 5.50 -13.29
CA LEU A 72 -17.34 6.07 -12.18
C LEU A 72 -17.60 7.56 -12.38
N GLU A 73 -16.62 8.31 -12.89
CA GLU A 73 -16.79 9.72 -13.23
C GLU A 73 -17.91 9.91 -14.26
N ASP A 74 -17.91 9.11 -15.32
CA ASP A 74 -18.96 9.12 -16.35
C ASP A 74 -20.34 8.82 -15.75
N LYS A 75 -20.42 7.83 -14.86
CA LYS A 75 -21.68 7.49 -14.16
C LYS A 75 -22.17 8.61 -13.25
N VAL A 76 -21.26 9.25 -12.52
CA VAL A 76 -21.60 10.40 -11.66
C VAL A 76 -22.14 11.55 -12.51
N ILE A 77 -21.51 11.83 -13.65
CA ILE A 77 -21.98 12.87 -14.59
C ILE A 77 -23.37 12.52 -15.13
N ALA A 78 -23.58 11.27 -15.57
CA ALA A 78 -24.87 10.83 -16.09
C ALA A 78 -25.97 10.93 -15.02
N LEU A 79 -25.72 10.45 -13.81
CA LEU A 79 -26.67 10.50 -12.71
C LEU A 79 -26.99 11.94 -12.30
N THR A 80 -25.99 12.82 -12.28
CA THR A 80 -26.19 14.25 -12.01
C THR A 80 -27.11 14.90 -13.05
N ARG A 81 -26.98 14.53 -14.33
CA ARG A 81 -27.86 15.00 -15.40
C ARG A 81 -29.29 14.46 -15.25
N GLU A 82 -29.44 13.21 -14.83
CA GLU A 82 -30.74 12.56 -14.66
C GLU A 82 -31.52 13.13 -13.45
N VAL A 83 -30.83 13.35 -12.33
CA VAL A 83 -31.41 14.04 -11.15
C VAL A 83 -31.88 15.45 -11.51
N ARG A 84 -31.13 16.19 -12.33
CA ARG A 84 -31.54 17.52 -12.84
C ARG A 84 -32.73 17.49 -13.80
N ARG A 85 -32.99 16.35 -14.46
CA ARG A 85 -34.05 16.20 -15.47
C ARG A 85 -35.39 15.71 -14.92
N ARG A 86 -35.46 15.20 -13.68
CA ARG A 86 -36.75 14.82 -13.07
C ARG A 86 -37.57 16.07 -12.72
N PRO A 87 -38.77 16.27 -13.29
CA PRO A 87 -39.68 17.30 -12.82
C PRO A 87 -40.26 16.89 -11.45
N ARG A 88 -40.64 17.89 -10.65
CA ARG A 88 -41.24 17.72 -9.32
C ARG A 88 -42.52 16.89 -9.36
#